data_AF-A0A1V9YXK4-F1
#
_entry.id   AF-A0A1V9YXK4-F1
#
_cell.length_a   1.000
_cell.length_b   1.000
_cell.length_c   1.000
_cell.angle_alpha   90.00
_cell.angle_beta   90.00
_cell.angle_gamma   90.00
#
_symmetry.space_group_name_H-M   'P 1'
#
loop_
_entity.id
_entity.type
_entity.pdbx_description
1 polymer ?
#
loop_
_entity_poly.entity_id
_entity_poly.type
_entity_poly.pdbx_seq_one_letter_code
_entity_poly.pdbx_strand_id
1 'polypeptide(L)'
;MAKFLGNTLIRVGKKVVAIGKNYEAHAREMGALSAPKEPVIFLKPTTSYAREGESILLPAHIGSVHHEVELGVVIGKGGKDIDEDDWTKHVAGYVLAIDMTARDLQSKAKKEGLPWTPAKCYDTFLPISDFIPTTKIPSPHDVEIWLNVDGVERQRVNTGEMVHKIPFLVSHISRIMTLEEGDVIITGTPEGVGPVEPGNIVTAGIEGILEMTFPVATREYKRGSENSSFSNFLEHELMITMAVPIEFDTSRVLSRSYCPNCACTYMSFDPRRNTYCTSDCEATAKILRLEQINDESDSDDDQDGDVYLICVPKFDMNAINRQKRKQQSHRLSSPRDIPKRTMFYSGDAISY
;
A
#
# COMPACT_ATOMS: atom_id res chain seq x y z
N MET A 1 -29.74 18.16 -3.54
CA MET A 1 -29.08 18.80 -4.70
C MET A 1 -27.99 19.79 -4.27
N ALA A 2 -28.32 20.93 -3.61
CA ALA A 2 -27.29 21.90 -3.19
C ALA A 2 -26.18 21.33 -2.27
N LYS A 3 -26.48 20.27 -1.50
CA LYS A 3 -25.55 19.63 -0.56
C LYS A 3 -24.41 18.82 -1.19
N PHE A 4 -24.42 18.53 -2.49
CA PHE A 4 -23.35 17.75 -3.13
C PHE A 4 -22.48 18.58 -4.07
N LEU A 5 -22.74 19.88 -4.18
CA LEU A 5 -21.94 20.78 -5.01
C LEU A 5 -20.59 21.10 -4.33
N GLY A 6 -19.54 21.21 -5.13
CA GLY A 6 -18.18 21.50 -4.66
C GLY A 6 -17.66 20.48 -3.64
N ASN A 7 -17.00 20.96 -2.58
CA ASN A 7 -16.34 20.10 -1.60
C ASN A 7 -17.30 19.35 -0.64
N THR A 8 -18.61 19.56 -0.73
CA THR A 8 -19.54 19.00 0.25
C THR A 8 -19.75 17.49 0.06
N LEU A 9 -19.66 16.96 -1.17
CA LEU A 9 -19.76 15.51 -1.42
C LEU A 9 -18.73 14.72 -0.59
N ILE A 10 -17.47 15.16 -0.60
CA ILE A 10 -16.36 14.49 0.10
C ILE A 10 -16.53 14.54 1.63
N ARG A 11 -17.22 15.56 2.14
CA ARG A 11 -17.43 15.73 3.58
C ARG A 11 -18.61 14.93 4.11
N VAL A 12 -19.57 14.59 3.25
CA VAL A 12 -20.80 13.88 3.63
C VAL A 12 -20.63 12.38 3.45
N GLY A 13 -20.02 11.94 2.34
CA GLY A 13 -19.81 10.53 2.07
C GLY A 13 -18.93 9.86 3.12
N LYS A 14 -19.27 8.62 3.49
CA LYS A 14 -18.55 7.86 4.52
C LYS A 14 -17.75 6.71 3.93
N LYS A 15 -18.20 6.14 2.81
CA LYS A 15 -17.51 5.07 2.11
C LYS A 15 -17.68 5.15 0.61
N VAL A 16 -16.74 4.49 -0.08
CA VAL A 16 -16.83 4.17 -1.49
C VAL A 16 -16.92 2.66 -1.61
N VAL A 17 -17.94 2.17 -2.31
CA VAL A 17 -18.10 0.77 -2.68
C VAL A 17 -17.73 0.63 -4.15
N ALA A 18 -16.87 -0.33 -4.49
CA ALA A 18 -16.32 -0.47 -5.82
C ALA A 18 -16.59 -1.85 -6.39
N ILE A 19 -16.90 -1.91 -7.69
CA ILE A 19 -17.28 -3.14 -8.40
C ILE A 19 -16.17 -3.60 -9.34
N GLY A 20 -15.57 -4.74 -9.04
CA GLY A 20 -14.58 -5.36 -9.92
C GLY A 20 -15.22 -6.13 -11.08
N LYS A 21 -14.63 -6.01 -12.27
CA LYS A 21 -14.96 -6.81 -13.48
C LYS A 21 -16.42 -6.66 -13.95
N ASN A 22 -16.92 -5.43 -14.01
CA ASN A 22 -18.29 -5.17 -14.45
C ASN A 22 -18.47 -4.97 -15.97
N TYR A 23 -17.42 -5.15 -16.76
CA TYR A 23 -17.45 -5.11 -18.23
C TYR A 23 -16.81 -6.38 -18.78
N GLU A 24 -17.43 -7.02 -19.77
CA GLU A 24 -16.96 -8.29 -20.33
C GLU A 24 -15.58 -8.17 -20.98
N ALA A 25 -15.32 -7.07 -21.68
CA ALA A 25 -14.04 -6.80 -22.31
C ALA A 25 -12.91 -6.72 -21.28
N HIS A 26 -13.11 -5.95 -20.20
CA HIS A 26 -12.15 -5.85 -19.10
C HIS A 26 -11.97 -7.19 -18.36
N ALA A 27 -13.05 -7.96 -18.15
CA ALA A 27 -12.93 -9.29 -17.53
C ALA A 27 -12.00 -10.20 -18.35
N ARG A 28 -12.11 -10.17 -19.68
CA ARG A 28 -11.24 -10.91 -20.61
C ARG A 28 -9.80 -10.40 -20.62
N GLU A 29 -9.59 -9.09 -20.63
CA GLU A 29 -8.27 -8.45 -20.50
C GLU A 29 -7.54 -8.94 -19.23
N MET A 30 -8.27 -9.08 -18.12
CA MET A 30 -7.75 -9.57 -16.85
C MET A 30 -7.67 -11.11 -16.76
N GLY A 31 -7.78 -11.81 -17.89
CA GLY A 31 -7.61 -13.26 -18.01
C GLY A 31 -8.79 -14.11 -17.56
N ALA A 32 -9.98 -13.52 -17.32
CA ALA A 32 -11.20 -14.28 -17.06
C ALA A 32 -11.93 -14.62 -18.36
N LEU A 33 -12.75 -15.69 -18.36
CA LEU A 33 -13.58 -16.04 -19.51
C LEU A 33 -14.76 -15.08 -19.70
N SER A 34 -15.32 -14.62 -18.59
CA SER A 34 -16.44 -13.67 -18.55
C SER A 34 -16.38 -12.85 -17.27
N ALA A 35 -17.21 -11.82 -17.21
CA ALA A 35 -17.53 -11.15 -15.96
C ALA A 35 -18.09 -12.16 -14.93
N PRO A 36 -17.79 -11.97 -13.63
CA PRO A 36 -18.36 -12.79 -12.56
C PRO A 36 -19.89 -12.70 -12.51
N LYS A 37 -20.56 -13.82 -12.22
CA LYS A 37 -22.02 -13.87 -12.06
C LYS A 37 -22.54 -13.01 -10.90
N GLU A 38 -21.74 -12.88 -9.85
CA GLU A 38 -22.01 -12.00 -8.71
C GLU A 38 -20.92 -10.91 -8.71
N PRO A 39 -21.27 -9.64 -8.43
CA PRO A 39 -20.32 -8.54 -8.47
C PRO A 39 -19.23 -8.72 -7.42
N VAL A 40 -17.97 -8.53 -7.81
CA VAL A 40 -16.85 -8.50 -6.85
C VAL A 40 -16.86 -7.14 -6.18
N ILE A 41 -17.07 -7.10 -4.86
CA ILE A 41 -17.18 -5.86 -4.10
C ILE A 41 -15.92 -5.65 -3.24
N PHE A 42 -15.40 -4.43 -3.27
CA PHE A 42 -14.38 -3.94 -2.32
C PHE A 42 -14.68 -2.50 -1.92
N LEU A 43 -13.95 -2.00 -0.92
CA LEU A 43 -14.13 -0.66 -0.39
C LEU A 43 -12.91 0.20 -0.68
N LYS A 44 -13.14 1.51 -0.84
CA LYS A 44 -12.10 2.54 -0.71
C LYS A 44 -12.47 3.51 0.42
N PRO A 45 -11.49 3.97 1.22
CA PRO A 45 -11.72 5.01 2.22
C PRO A 45 -11.94 6.36 1.54
N THR A 46 -12.68 7.25 2.17
CA THR A 46 -12.91 8.62 1.65
C THR A 46 -11.63 9.46 1.61
N THR A 47 -10.59 9.10 2.37
CA THR A 47 -9.25 9.70 2.26
C THR A 47 -8.54 9.38 0.94
N SER A 48 -9.04 8.42 0.15
CA SER A 48 -8.52 8.14 -1.19
C SER A 48 -8.97 9.16 -2.23
N TYR A 49 -9.99 9.98 -1.95
CA TYR A 49 -10.45 11.00 -2.89
C TYR A 49 -9.33 11.99 -3.23
N ALA A 50 -9.19 12.31 -4.51
CA ALA A 50 -8.39 13.42 -5.01
C ALA A 50 -9.27 14.31 -5.88
N ARG A 51 -9.26 15.62 -5.64
CA ARG A 51 -9.99 16.59 -6.46
C ARG A 51 -9.14 17.12 -7.59
N GLU A 52 -9.79 17.57 -8.66
CA GLU A 52 -9.11 18.34 -9.68
C GLU A 52 -8.37 19.54 -9.06
N GLY A 53 -7.11 19.73 -9.47
CA GLY A 53 -6.14 20.63 -8.84
C GLY A 53 -5.20 19.93 -7.85
N GLU A 54 -5.53 18.74 -7.37
CA GLU A 54 -4.62 17.84 -6.64
C GLU A 54 -3.88 16.89 -7.60
N SER A 55 -2.87 16.19 -7.10
CA SER A 55 -2.12 15.19 -7.86
C SER A 55 -2.47 13.77 -7.44
N ILE A 56 -2.37 12.82 -8.37
CA ILE A 56 -2.31 11.39 -8.06
C ILE A 56 -0.91 11.12 -7.50
N LEU A 57 -0.82 10.73 -6.24
CA LEU A 57 0.45 10.51 -5.55
C LEU A 57 0.82 9.04 -5.53
N LEU A 58 1.92 8.68 -6.20
CA LEU A 58 2.41 7.31 -6.30
C LEU A 58 3.54 7.04 -5.28
N PRO A 59 3.33 6.19 -4.26
CA PRO A 59 4.43 5.69 -3.44
C PRO A 59 5.46 4.91 -4.26
N ALA A 60 6.75 5.17 -4.06
CA ALA A 60 7.80 4.56 -4.88
C ALA A 60 7.93 3.02 -4.78
N HIS A 61 7.36 2.39 -3.75
CA HIS A 61 7.62 0.99 -3.40
C HIS A 61 6.49 0.01 -3.80
N ILE A 62 5.46 0.48 -4.50
CA ILE A 62 4.23 -0.31 -4.74
C ILE A 62 4.14 -0.91 -6.14
N GLY A 63 5.18 -0.71 -6.95
CA GLY A 63 5.25 -1.23 -8.32
C GLY A 63 4.35 -0.46 -9.29
N SER A 64 3.90 -1.15 -10.33
CA SER A 64 3.05 -0.57 -11.39
C SER A 64 1.68 -0.14 -10.85
N VAL A 65 1.29 1.11 -11.11
CA VAL A 65 -0.03 1.64 -10.76
C VAL A 65 -0.82 1.92 -12.03
N HIS A 66 -2.03 1.36 -12.11
CA HIS A 66 -2.88 1.45 -13.29
C HIS A 66 -4.06 2.40 -13.09
N HIS A 67 -4.49 3.04 -14.18
CA HIS A 67 -5.74 3.79 -14.25
C HIS A 67 -6.92 2.86 -14.58
N GLU A 68 -8.09 3.17 -14.03
CA GLU A 68 -9.35 2.45 -14.26
C GLU A 68 -10.48 3.50 -14.24
N VAL A 69 -10.90 4.05 -15.39
CA VAL A 69 -12.01 5.03 -15.44
C VAL A 69 -13.35 4.36 -15.15
N GLU A 70 -14.18 4.95 -14.29
CA GLU A 70 -15.47 4.40 -13.88
C GLU A 70 -16.54 5.48 -13.70
N LEU A 71 -17.79 5.17 -14.05
CA LEU A 71 -18.92 5.95 -13.60
C LEU A 71 -19.18 5.67 -12.11
N GLY A 72 -19.34 6.72 -11.32
CA GLY A 72 -19.74 6.64 -9.92
C GLY A 72 -21.19 7.09 -9.70
N VAL A 73 -21.89 6.41 -8.80
CA VAL A 73 -23.26 6.71 -8.38
C VAL A 73 -23.22 7.26 -6.96
N VAL A 74 -23.79 8.45 -6.75
CA VAL A 74 -23.86 9.10 -5.45
C VAL A 74 -25.20 8.84 -4.79
N ILE A 75 -25.19 8.26 -3.59
CA ILE A 75 -26.38 7.98 -2.80
C ILE A 75 -26.90 9.28 -2.18
N GLY A 76 -28.13 9.66 -2.51
CA GLY A 76 -28.81 10.84 -1.98
C GLY A 76 -29.73 10.56 -0.80
N LYS A 77 -30.32 9.37 -0.78
CA LYS A 77 -31.12 8.87 0.34
C LYS A 77 -30.57 7.50 0.71
N GLY A 78 -30.09 7.37 1.95
CA GLY A 78 -29.61 6.09 2.44
C GLY A 78 -30.70 5.01 2.50
N GLY A 79 -30.29 3.78 2.72
CA GLY A 79 -31.19 2.65 2.84
C GLY A 79 -30.45 1.32 3.01
N LYS A 80 -31.19 0.33 3.47
CA LYS A 80 -30.78 -1.06 3.59
C LYS A 80 -31.86 -1.91 2.93
N ASP A 81 -31.46 -3.02 2.30
CA ASP A 81 -32.38 -3.95 1.64
C ASP A 81 -33.29 -3.24 0.62
N ILE A 82 -32.71 -2.29 -0.14
CA ILE A 82 -33.40 -1.47 -1.15
C ILE A 82 -33.85 -2.38 -2.29
N ASP A 83 -35.10 -2.23 -2.75
CA ASP A 83 -35.60 -2.91 -3.94
C ASP A 83 -34.96 -2.33 -5.21
N GLU A 84 -34.72 -3.17 -6.22
CA GLU A 84 -34.14 -2.71 -7.50
C GLU A 84 -35.01 -1.64 -8.15
N ASP A 85 -36.33 -1.73 -8.06
CA ASP A 85 -37.25 -0.75 -8.67
C ASP A 85 -37.20 0.62 -7.98
N ASP A 86 -36.71 0.67 -6.74
CA ASP A 86 -36.65 1.89 -5.93
C ASP A 86 -35.32 2.67 -6.08
N TRP A 87 -34.36 2.15 -6.85
CA TRP A 87 -33.00 2.69 -6.92
C TRP A 87 -32.95 4.20 -7.22
N THR A 88 -33.81 4.70 -8.13
CA THR A 88 -33.85 6.12 -8.52
C THR A 88 -34.17 7.05 -7.35
N LYS A 89 -34.95 6.59 -6.37
CA LYS A 89 -35.30 7.35 -5.16
C LYS A 89 -34.13 7.50 -4.20
N HIS A 90 -33.11 6.65 -4.36
CA HIS A 90 -31.92 6.59 -3.51
C HIS A 90 -30.72 7.29 -4.13
N VAL A 91 -30.69 7.52 -5.44
CA VAL A 91 -29.58 8.17 -6.15
C VAL A 91 -29.76 9.69 -6.21
N ALA A 92 -28.75 10.44 -5.76
CA ALA A 92 -28.70 11.90 -5.90
C ALA A 92 -28.16 12.33 -7.27
N GLY A 93 -27.24 11.56 -7.84
CA GLY A 93 -26.52 11.92 -9.06
C GLY A 93 -25.31 11.04 -9.27
N TYR A 94 -24.36 11.55 -10.02
CA TYR A 94 -23.22 10.80 -10.52
C TYR A 94 -21.92 11.58 -10.34
N VAL A 95 -20.82 10.87 -10.51
CA VAL A 95 -19.45 11.39 -10.60
C VAL A 95 -18.71 10.55 -11.63
N LEU A 96 -17.65 11.09 -12.22
CA LEU A 96 -16.63 10.29 -12.87
C LEU A 96 -15.52 10.02 -11.86
N ALA A 97 -15.01 8.79 -11.82
CA ALA A 97 -13.94 8.41 -10.91
C ALA A 97 -12.85 7.64 -11.66
N ILE A 98 -11.64 7.63 -11.11
CA ILE A 98 -10.55 6.77 -11.57
C ILE A 98 -10.15 5.86 -10.41
N ASP A 99 -10.39 4.56 -10.54
CA ASP A 99 -9.95 3.56 -9.56
C ASP A 99 -8.45 3.24 -9.74
N MET A 100 -7.61 4.10 -9.20
CA MET A 100 -6.17 3.86 -9.22
C MET A 100 -5.85 2.55 -8.48
N THR A 101 -5.05 1.71 -9.13
CA THR A 101 -4.78 0.35 -8.65
C THR A 101 -3.30 0.04 -8.71
N ALA A 102 -2.67 -0.24 -7.56
CA ALA A 102 -1.33 -0.82 -7.53
C ALA A 102 -1.40 -2.28 -8.00
N ARG A 103 -1.18 -2.50 -9.29
CA ARG A 103 -1.49 -3.75 -9.98
C ARG A 103 -0.63 -4.92 -9.49
N ASP A 104 0.62 -4.64 -9.16
CA ASP A 104 1.56 -5.64 -8.64
C ASP A 104 1.10 -6.14 -7.26
N LEU A 105 0.71 -5.21 -6.38
CA LEU A 105 0.13 -5.54 -5.08
C LEU A 105 -1.19 -6.29 -5.20
N GLN A 106 -2.06 -5.89 -6.14
CA GLN A 106 -3.34 -6.59 -6.38
C GLN A 106 -3.10 -8.03 -6.84
N SER A 107 -2.15 -8.24 -7.74
CA SER A 107 -1.81 -9.56 -8.27
C SER A 107 -1.23 -10.46 -7.19
N LYS A 108 -0.35 -9.91 -6.35
CA LYS A 108 0.17 -10.60 -5.16
C LYS A 108 -0.96 -10.99 -4.20
N ALA A 109 -1.85 -10.03 -3.87
CA ALA A 109 -2.97 -10.28 -2.96
C ALA A 109 -3.92 -11.37 -3.50
N LYS A 110 -4.24 -11.36 -4.79
CA LYS A 110 -5.04 -12.42 -5.44
C LYS A 110 -4.38 -13.80 -5.34
N LYS A 111 -3.06 -13.89 -5.56
CA LYS A 111 -2.31 -15.15 -5.48
C LYS A 111 -2.26 -15.69 -4.04
N GLU A 112 -2.16 -14.81 -3.05
CA GLU A 112 -2.03 -15.17 -1.63
C GLU A 112 -3.38 -15.25 -0.91
N GLY A 113 -4.50 -14.95 -1.58
CA GLY A 113 -5.83 -14.93 -0.95
C GLY A 113 -6.01 -13.80 0.07
N LEU A 114 -5.27 -12.70 -0.09
CA LEU A 114 -5.27 -11.56 0.84
C LEU A 114 -6.23 -10.44 0.40
N PRO A 115 -6.65 -9.57 1.35
CA PRO A 115 -7.45 -8.39 1.04
C PRO A 115 -6.77 -7.43 0.04
N TRP A 116 -7.57 -6.74 -0.76
CA TRP A 116 -7.07 -5.81 -1.79
C TRP A 116 -6.79 -4.40 -1.27
N THR A 117 -6.99 -4.15 0.03
CA THR A 117 -6.82 -2.82 0.65
C THR A 117 -5.47 -2.16 0.29
N PRO A 118 -4.31 -2.85 0.41
CA PRO A 118 -3.03 -2.23 0.04
C PRO A 118 -2.89 -1.94 -1.46
N ALA A 119 -3.71 -2.55 -2.32
CA ALA A 119 -3.66 -2.32 -3.75
C ALA A 119 -4.62 -1.22 -4.23
N LYS A 120 -5.70 -0.97 -3.50
CA LYS A 120 -6.83 -0.13 -3.91
C LYS A 120 -7.02 1.14 -3.07
N CYS A 121 -6.44 1.23 -1.87
CA CYS A 121 -6.88 2.21 -0.86
C CYS A 121 -5.83 3.24 -0.43
N TYR A 122 -4.78 3.48 -1.22
CA TYR A 122 -3.86 4.59 -0.92
C TYR A 122 -4.58 5.94 -0.97
N ASP A 123 -4.07 6.93 -0.23
CA ASP A 123 -4.49 8.32 -0.41
C ASP A 123 -4.32 8.73 -1.89
N THR A 124 -5.24 9.54 -2.41
CA THR A 124 -5.31 9.95 -3.83
C THR A 124 -5.58 8.84 -4.86
N PHE A 125 -5.86 7.59 -4.44
CA PHE A 125 -6.21 6.50 -5.37
C PHE A 125 -7.67 6.49 -5.84
N LEU A 126 -8.37 7.60 -5.65
CA LEU A 126 -9.69 7.83 -6.21
C LEU A 126 -9.83 9.29 -6.69
N PRO A 127 -9.12 9.70 -7.76
CA PRO A 127 -9.46 10.91 -8.50
C PRO A 127 -10.95 10.90 -8.86
N ILE A 128 -11.64 11.99 -8.52
CA ILE A 128 -13.10 12.07 -8.62
C ILE A 128 -13.54 13.45 -9.14
N SER A 129 -14.51 13.45 -10.05
CA SER A 129 -15.07 14.66 -10.65
C SER A 129 -16.00 15.40 -9.70
N ASP A 130 -16.40 16.61 -10.11
CA ASP A 130 -17.50 17.30 -9.45
C ASP A 130 -18.79 16.49 -9.58
N PHE A 131 -19.68 16.68 -8.60
CA PHE A 131 -20.99 16.06 -8.60
C PHE A 131 -21.82 16.47 -9.82
N ILE A 132 -22.43 15.48 -10.45
CA ILE A 132 -23.31 15.62 -11.61
C ILE A 132 -24.74 15.31 -11.15
N PRO A 133 -25.67 16.28 -11.17
CA PRO A 133 -27.07 15.99 -10.83
C PRO A 133 -27.69 15.05 -11.86
N THR A 134 -28.66 14.23 -11.43
CA THR A 134 -29.38 13.29 -12.32
C THR A 134 -30.01 13.96 -13.54
N THR A 135 -30.35 15.25 -13.45
CA THR A 135 -30.89 16.00 -14.59
C THR A 135 -29.91 16.19 -15.75
N LYS A 136 -28.59 16.08 -15.52
CA LYS A 136 -27.57 16.13 -16.57
C LYS A 136 -27.28 14.76 -17.19
N ILE A 137 -27.61 13.67 -16.50
CA ILE A 137 -27.47 12.28 -17.00
C ILE A 137 -28.82 11.58 -16.80
N PRO A 138 -29.78 11.79 -17.72
CA PRO A 138 -31.11 11.16 -17.61
C PRO A 138 -31.05 9.65 -17.84
N SER A 139 -30.09 9.16 -18.62
CA SER A 139 -29.85 7.74 -18.89
C SER A 139 -28.40 7.37 -18.51
N PRO A 140 -28.15 6.88 -17.29
CA PRO A 140 -26.79 6.54 -16.84
C PRO A 140 -26.24 5.24 -17.44
N HIS A 141 -27.03 4.54 -18.25
CA HIS A 141 -26.61 3.37 -19.04
C HIS A 141 -26.49 3.71 -20.53
N ASP A 142 -26.40 4.99 -20.86
CA ASP A 142 -26.17 5.48 -22.23
C ASP A 142 -25.32 6.77 -22.17
N VAL A 143 -24.18 6.65 -21.51
CA VAL A 143 -23.15 7.69 -21.51
C VAL A 143 -21.79 7.10 -21.86
N GLU A 144 -21.07 7.83 -22.70
CA GLU A 144 -19.68 7.53 -23.07
C GLU A 144 -18.74 8.10 -22.02
N ILE A 145 -17.92 7.24 -21.43
CA ILE A 145 -16.82 7.64 -20.54
C ILE A 145 -15.48 7.32 -21.21
N TRP A 146 -14.47 8.15 -20.97
CA TRP A 146 -13.15 8.00 -21.60
C TRP A 146 -12.03 8.44 -20.67
N LEU A 147 -10.81 7.97 -20.96
CA LEU A 147 -9.59 8.36 -20.26
C LEU A 147 -8.38 8.38 -21.21
N ASN A 148 -7.60 9.45 -21.09
CA ASN A 148 -6.34 9.69 -21.78
C ASN A 148 -5.18 9.74 -20.78
N VAL A 149 -4.00 9.29 -21.22
CA VAL A 149 -2.72 9.51 -20.54
C VAL A 149 -1.81 10.27 -21.51
N ASP A 150 -1.38 11.46 -21.12
CA ASP A 150 -0.59 12.38 -21.95
C ASP A 150 -1.23 12.65 -23.32
N GLY A 151 -2.55 12.83 -23.34
CA GLY A 151 -3.33 13.09 -24.55
C GLY A 151 -3.56 11.86 -25.45
N VAL A 152 -3.07 10.69 -25.07
CA VAL A 152 -3.32 9.43 -25.79
C VAL A 152 -4.47 8.69 -25.14
N GLU A 153 -5.54 8.42 -25.90
CA GLU A 153 -6.69 7.64 -25.42
C GLU A 153 -6.28 6.21 -25.03
N ARG A 154 -6.68 5.82 -23.82
CA ARG A 154 -6.41 4.48 -23.25
C ARG A 154 -7.68 3.70 -22.99
N GLN A 155 -8.75 4.38 -22.58
CA GLN A 155 -10.04 3.75 -22.29
C GLN A 155 -11.17 4.57 -22.88
N ARG A 156 -12.18 3.89 -23.44
CA ARG A 156 -13.45 4.47 -23.87
C ARG A 156 -14.53 3.38 -23.81
N VAL A 157 -15.70 3.70 -23.29
CA VAL A 157 -16.84 2.76 -23.28
C VAL A 157 -18.17 3.47 -23.13
N ASN A 158 -19.23 2.85 -23.67
CA ASN A 158 -20.59 3.15 -23.29
C ASN A 158 -20.96 2.43 -21.99
N THR A 159 -21.50 3.15 -21.01
CA THR A 159 -21.99 2.58 -19.74
C THR A 159 -23.14 1.58 -19.90
N GLY A 160 -23.78 1.54 -21.07
CA GLY A 160 -24.70 0.50 -21.51
C GLY A 160 -24.09 -0.89 -21.60
N GLU A 161 -22.76 -1.01 -21.60
CA GLU A 161 -22.04 -2.28 -21.60
C GLU A 161 -21.83 -2.92 -20.22
N MET A 162 -22.22 -2.23 -19.12
CA MET A 162 -22.13 -2.82 -17.78
C MET A 162 -22.89 -4.15 -17.70
N VAL A 163 -22.27 -5.17 -17.13
CA VAL A 163 -22.89 -6.49 -16.88
C VAL A 163 -23.91 -6.39 -15.75
N HIS A 164 -23.48 -5.86 -14.60
CA HIS A 164 -24.33 -5.57 -13.45
C HIS A 164 -24.78 -4.11 -13.51
N LYS A 165 -26.07 -3.90 -13.77
CA LYS A 165 -26.65 -2.55 -13.90
C LYS A 165 -26.80 -1.85 -12.55
N ILE A 166 -26.80 -0.51 -12.58
CA ILE A 166 -26.96 0.34 -11.40
C ILE A 166 -28.13 -0.06 -10.47
N PRO A 167 -29.35 -0.38 -10.96
CA PRO A 167 -30.46 -0.79 -10.08
C PRO A 167 -30.11 -2.02 -9.24
N PHE A 168 -29.58 -3.05 -9.90
CA PHE A 168 -29.09 -4.27 -9.26
C PHE A 168 -27.94 -3.97 -8.29
N LEU A 169 -26.95 -3.16 -8.68
CA LEU A 169 -25.83 -2.81 -7.80
C LEU A 169 -26.29 -2.12 -6.51
N VAL A 170 -27.19 -1.13 -6.62
CA VAL A 170 -27.75 -0.43 -5.44
C VAL A 170 -28.48 -1.43 -4.53
N SER A 171 -29.34 -2.28 -5.10
CA SER A 171 -30.07 -3.28 -4.32
C SER A 171 -29.12 -4.29 -3.66
N HIS A 172 -28.25 -4.91 -4.45
CA HIS A 172 -27.32 -5.94 -4.02
C HIS A 172 -26.40 -5.45 -2.90
N ILE A 173 -25.76 -4.28 -3.08
CA ILE A 173 -24.88 -3.71 -2.05
C ILE A 173 -25.68 -3.40 -0.79
N SER A 174 -26.88 -2.84 -0.90
CA SER A 174 -27.71 -2.47 0.25
C SER A 174 -28.16 -3.65 1.12
N ARG A 175 -28.16 -4.88 0.56
CA ARG A 175 -28.42 -6.14 1.28
C ARG A 175 -27.20 -6.63 2.06
N ILE A 176 -26.00 -6.24 1.63
CA ILE A 176 -24.73 -6.56 2.32
C ILE A 176 -24.44 -5.53 3.40
N MET A 177 -24.57 -4.24 3.07
CA MET A 177 -24.29 -3.12 3.96
C MET A 177 -25.20 -1.94 3.68
N THR A 178 -25.63 -1.24 4.72
CA THR A 178 -26.43 -0.01 4.59
C THR A 178 -25.70 1.02 3.73
N LEU A 179 -26.37 1.57 2.72
CA LEU A 179 -25.92 2.73 1.96
C LEU A 179 -26.35 4.00 2.69
N GLU A 180 -25.44 4.94 2.88
CA GLU A 180 -25.72 6.21 3.54
C GLU A 180 -25.72 7.38 2.56
N GLU A 181 -26.35 8.50 2.95
CA GLU A 181 -26.30 9.73 2.15
C GLU A 181 -24.84 10.16 1.94
N GLY A 182 -24.48 10.44 0.70
CA GLY A 182 -23.14 10.81 0.25
C GLY A 182 -22.22 9.63 -0.07
N ASP A 183 -22.60 8.39 0.24
CA ASP A 183 -21.80 7.23 -0.18
C ASP A 183 -21.75 7.14 -1.71
N VAL A 184 -20.63 6.61 -2.22
CA VAL A 184 -20.38 6.48 -3.65
C VAL A 184 -20.23 5.01 -4.02
N ILE A 185 -20.87 4.62 -5.13
CA ILE A 185 -20.65 3.32 -5.77
C ILE A 185 -19.91 3.55 -7.09
N ILE A 186 -18.67 3.10 -7.22
CA ILE A 186 -17.97 3.09 -8.52
C ILE A 186 -18.21 1.74 -9.22
N THR A 187 -18.62 1.82 -10.48
CA THR A 187 -19.40 0.76 -11.15
C THR A 187 -18.57 -0.20 -12.00
N GLY A 188 -17.24 -0.14 -11.91
CA GLY A 188 -16.31 -0.94 -12.71
C GLY A 188 -15.79 -0.17 -13.93
N THR A 189 -14.66 -0.66 -14.44
CA THR A 189 -13.90 -0.06 -15.55
C THR A 189 -13.97 -0.89 -16.83
N PRO A 190 -13.90 -0.27 -18.03
CA PRO A 190 -13.75 -0.98 -19.29
C PRO A 190 -12.32 -1.48 -19.53
N GLU A 191 -12.10 -2.16 -20.66
CA GLU A 191 -10.76 -2.57 -21.08
C GLU A 191 -9.85 -1.37 -21.36
N GLY A 192 -8.54 -1.63 -21.50
CA GLY A 192 -7.53 -0.61 -21.75
C GLY A 192 -6.89 -0.08 -20.47
N VAL A 193 -6.98 -0.83 -19.35
CA VAL A 193 -6.33 -0.44 -18.10
C VAL A 193 -4.81 -0.46 -18.28
N GLY A 194 -4.13 0.62 -17.93
CA GLY A 194 -2.71 0.79 -18.23
C GLY A 194 -1.94 1.50 -17.14
N PRO A 195 -0.60 1.35 -17.11
CA PRO A 195 0.23 2.00 -16.11
C PRO A 195 0.28 3.52 -16.29
N VAL A 196 0.49 4.22 -15.18
CA VAL A 196 0.86 5.64 -15.12
C VAL A 196 2.13 5.80 -14.29
N GLU A 197 2.91 6.82 -14.62
CA GLU A 197 4.19 7.16 -13.98
C GLU A 197 4.19 8.62 -13.50
N PRO A 198 5.01 8.97 -12.50
CA PRO A 198 5.21 10.36 -12.11
C PRO A 198 5.64 11.21 -13.31
N GLY A 199 4.96 12.33 -13.52
CA GLY A 199 5.13 13.21 -14.67
C GLY A 199 4.04 13.06 -15.74
N ASN A 200 3.28 11.96 -15.76
CA ASN A 200 2.13 11.85 -16.66
C ASN A 200 1.00 12.80 -16.25
N ILE A 201 0.18 13.17 -17.23
CA ILE A 201 -1.11 13.84 -17.04
C ILE A 201 -2.22 12.86 -17.41
N VAL A 202 -3.11 12.58 -16.46
CA VAL A 202 -4.30 11.76 -16.70
C VAL A 202 -5.49 12.69 -16.87
N THR A 203 -6.16 12.60 -18.01
CA THR A 203 -7.40 13.34 -18.29
C THR A 203 -8.51 12.35 -18.55
N ALA A 204 -9.69 12.54 -17.95
CA ALA A 204 -10.83 11.67 -18.14
C ALA A 204 -12.12 12.49 -18.26
N GLY A 205 -13.13 11.96 -18.94
CA GLY A 205 -14.37 12.69 -19.15
C GLY A 205 -15.59 11.81 -19.34
N ILE A 206 -16.74 12.48 -19.29
CA ILE A 206 -18.02 11.98 -19.80
C ILE A 206 -18.37 12.85 -20.99
N GLU A 207 -18.52 12.23 -22.17
CA GLU A 207 -18.68 12.93 -23.44
C GLU A 207 -19.80 13.99 -23.37
N GLY A 208 -19.46 15.24 -23.71
CA GLY A 208 -20.40 16.37 -23.70
C GLY A 208 -20.87 16.85 -22.31
N ILE A 209 -20.39 16.27 -21.20
CA ILE A 209 -20.86 16.60 -19.85
C ILE A 209 -19.75 17.21 -18.99
N LEU A 210 -18.61 16.54 -18.86
CA LEU A 210 -17.47 17.04 -18.10
C LEU A 210 -16.15 16.42 -18.54
N GLU A 211 -15.07 17.08 -18.16
CA GLU A 211 -13.70 16.61 -18.20
C GLU A 211 -13.04 16.90 -16.85
N MET A 212 -12.08 16.08 -16.44
CA MET A 212 -11.25 16.29 -15.26
C MET A 212 -9.80 15.91 -15.53
N THR A 213 -8.85 16.68 -15.00
CA THR A 213 -7.42 16.46 -15.20
C THR A 213 -6.64 16.31 -13.90
N PHE A 214 -5.73 15.33 -13.86
CA PHE A 214 -4.91 15.00 -12.70
C PHE A 214 -3.45 14.78 -13.11
N PRO A 215 -2.51 15.62 -12.62
CA PRO A 215 -1.09 15.32 -12.72
C PRO A 215 -0.73 14.12 -11.82
N VAL A 216 0.16 13.26 -12.30
CA VAL A 216 0.71 12.15 -11.53
C VAL A 216 2.06 12.57 -10.96
N ALA A 217 2.26 12.38 -9.67
CA ALA A 217 3.47 12.78 -8.97
C ALA A 217 3.94 11.69 -8.00
N THR A 218 5.22 11.72 -7.64
CA THR A 218 5.78 10.84 -6.62
C THR A 218 5.27 11.25 -5.25
N ARG A 219 4.80 10.29 -4.44
CA ARG A 219 4.51 10.54 -3.03
C ARG A 219 5.82 10.64 -2.25
N GLU A 220 6.15 11.83 -1.79
CA GLU A 220 7.27 12.02 -0.86
C GLU A 220 6.83 11.73 0.58
N TYR A 221 7.51 10.81 1.25
CA TYR A 221 7.42 10.68 2.69
C TYR A 221 8.36 11.71 3.31
N LYS A 222 7.82 12.70 4.03
CA LYS A 222 8.64 13.54 4.90
C LYS A 222 9.30 12.63 5.92
N ARG A 223 10.59 12.33 5.75
CA ARG A 223 11.41 11.95 6.91
C ARG A 223 11.31 13.10 7.89
N GLY A 224 11.05 12.81 9.16
CA GLY A 224 11.03 13.82 10.22
C GLY A 224 12.23 14.73 10.07
N SER A 225 12.03 16.03 10.25
CA SER A 225 13.07 17.05 10.15
C SER A 225 14.28 16.66 11.01
N GLU A 226 15.35 16.19 10.38
CA GLU A 226 16.67 16.16 10.98
C GLU A 226 17.16 17.61 11.11
N ASN A 227 16.80 18.26 12.21
CA ASN A 227 17.41 19.52 12.63
C ASN A 227 17.98 19.35 14.04
N SER A 228 19.20 18.83 14.13
CA SER A 228 20.32 19.51 14.80
C SER A 228 21.59 18.65 14.70
N SER A 229 22.63 19.21 14.08
CA SER A 229 24.05 18.88 14.30
C SER A 229 24.60 17.47 14.01
N PHE A 230 24.13 16.76 12.99
CA PHE A 230 24.77 15.50 12.55
C PHE A 230 25.45 15.55 11.16
N SER A 231 25.64 16.75 10.60
CA SER A 231 26.26 16.92 9.27
C SER A 231 27.79 16.90 9.26
N ASN A 232 28.46 16.34 10.28
CA ASN A 232 29.94 16.27 10.33
C ASN A 232 30.50 14.85 10.56
N PHE A 233 29.72 13.78 10.38
CA PHE A 233 30.19 12.41 10.59
C PHE A 233 29.99 11.47 9.38
N LEU A 234 29.98 12.01 8.16
CA LEU A 234 29.89 11.22 6.93
C LEU A 234 31.23 11.14 6.18
N GLU A 235 32.28 10.67 6.86
CA GLU A 235 33.43 10.08 6.16
C GLU A 235 33.87 8.70 6.64
N HIS A 236 33.31 8.12 7.71
CA HIS A 236 33.68 6.75 8.06
C HIS A 236 32.52 5.96 8.65
N GLU A 237 32.34 4.77 8.06
CA GLU A 237 31.52 3.63 8.49
C GLU A 237 30.06 3.55 7.99
N LEU A 238 29.89 2.63 7.03
CA LEU A 238 28.64 1.89 6.83
C LEU A 238 28.20 1.30 8.16
N MET A 239 27.00 1.64 8.64
CA MET A 239 26.28 0.82 9.62
C MET A 239 24.82 0.64 9.22
N ILE A 240 24.45 -0.62 9.24
CA ILE A 240 23.14 -1.23 9.06
C ILE A 240 22.26 -0.85 10.25
N THR A 241 21.04 -0.40 10.03
CA THR A 241 19.99 -0.42 11.06
C THR A 241 18.64 -0.75 10.43
N MET A 242 18.24 -2.02 10.58
CA MET A 242 16.83 -2.42 10.56
C MET A 242 16.20 -2.03 11.90
N ALA A 243 14.94 -1.60 11.81
CA ALA A 243 14.15 -0.97 12.86
C ALA A 243 13.80 -1.91 14.02
N VAL A 244 13.98 -1.40 15.24
CA VAL A 244 13.07 -1.56 16.38
C VAL A 244 13.08 -0.23 17.13
N PRO A 245 11.96 0.51 17.28
CA PRO A 245 11.95 1.74 18.05
C PRO A 245 11.71 1.37 19.52
N ILE A 246 12.80 1.14 20.25
CA ILE A 246 12.80 1.23 21.70
C ILE A 246 13.83 2.31 22.01
N GLU A 247 13.38 3.47 22.51
CA GLU A 247 14.28 4.51 23.02
C GLU A 247 15.02 3.94 24.24
N PHE A 248 16.24 3.44 24.02
CA PHE A 248 17.14 3.05 25.10
C PHE A 248 17.92 4.28 25.57
N ASP A 249 17.71 4.68 26.82
CA ASP A 249 18.58 5.62 27.51
C ASP A 249 19.95 4.96 27.77
N THR A 250 20.91 5.24 26.90
CA THR A 250 22.28 4.70 26.98
C THR A 250 23.13 5.33 28.09
N SER A 251 22.62 6.35 28.78
CA SER A 251 23.34 6.97 29.91
C SER A 251 23.41 6.05 31.15
N ARG A 252 22.62 4.97 31.18
CA ARG A 252 22.58 3.98 32.28
C ARG A 252 23.40 2.71 32.04
N VAL A 253 24.23 2.68 30.99
CA VAL A 253 25.07 1.52 30.68
C VAL A 253 26.25 1.49 31.65
N LEU A 254 26.25 0.55 32.60
CA LEU A 254 27.22 0.53 33.70
C LEU A 254 28.52 -0.21 33.34
N SER A 255 28.50 -1.18 32.43
CA SER A 255 29.73 -1.85 31.95
C SER A 255 29.58 -2.48 30.55
N ARG A 256 30.73 -2.60 29.86
CA ARG A 256 30.89 -3.41 28.65
C ARG A 256 31.82 -4.58 28.96
N SER A 257 31.37 -5.80 28.68
CA SER A 257 32.19 -7.01 28.87
C SER A 257 32.23 -7.82 27.58
N TYR A 258 33.37 -8.46 27.34
CA TYR A 258 33.66 -9.25 26.15
C TYR A 258 33.49 -10.74 26.45
N CYS A 259 32.70 -11.46 25.66
CA CYS A 259 32.63 -12.92 25.76
C CYS A 259 33.66 -13.57 24.82
N PRO A 260 34.56 -14.41 25.34
CA PRO A 260 35.58 -15.05 24.52
C PRO A 260 35.04 -16.17 23.61
N ASN A 261 33.82 -16.69 23.84
CA ASN A 261 33.27 -17.82 23.07
C ASN A 261 32.48 -17.42 21.81
N CYS A 262 31.75 -16.31 21.81
CA CYS A 262 30.86 -15.91 20.69
C CYS A 262 31.24 -14.59 20.00
N ALA A 263 32.27 -13.90 20.49
CA ALA A 263 32.71 -12.58 19.99
C ALA A 263 31.63 -11.48 19.98
N CYS A 264 30.57 -11.64 20.79
CA CYS A 264 29.53 -10.65 21.00
C CYS A 264 29.90 -9.65 22.11
N THR A 265 29.43 -8.42 21.99
CA THR A 265 29.51 -7.38 23.02
C THR A 265 28.23 -7.41 23.85
N TYR A 266 28.33 -7.48 25.17
CA TYR A 266 27.18 -7.40 26.07
C TYR A 266 27.11 -6.03 26.74
N MET A 267 25.90 -5.57 27.05
CA MET A 267 25.62 -4.38 27.85
C MET A 267 24.89 -4.84 29.12
N SER A 268 25.49 -4.67 30.29
CA SER A 268 24.85 -4.94 31.59
C SER A 268 24.35 -3.63 32.21
N PHE A 269 23.16 -3.68 32.82
CA PHE A 269 22.54 -2.58 33.54
C PHE A 269 22.59 -2.75 35.08
N ASP A 270 23.26 -3.79 35.61
CA ASP A 270 23.56 -3.95 37.04
C ASP A 270 24.88 -4.74 37.27
N PRO A 271 25.90 -4.16 37.95
CA PRO A 271 27.16 -4.83 38.25
C PRO A 271 27.11 -5.81 39.44
N ARG A 272 26.02 -5.90 40.21
CA ARG A 272 25.93 -6.79 41.40
C ARG A 272 25.51 -8.22 41.08
N ARG A 273 25.08 -8.50 39.86
CA ARG A 273 24.66 -9.85 39.42
C ARG A 273 25.62 -10.36 38.35
N ASN A 274 26.46 -11.34 38.71
CA ASN A 274 27.33 -12.04 37.75
C ASN A 274 26.45 -12.73 36.69
N THR A 275 26.47 -12.20 35.47
CA THR A 275 25.75 -12.77 34.33
C THR A 275 26.72 -13.61 33.49
N TYR A 276 26.44 -14.90 33.35
CA TYR A 276 27.19 -15.82 32.48
C TYR A 276 26.31 -16.23 31.30
N CYS A 277 26.88 -16.22 30.09
CA CYS A 277 26.22 -16.70 28.89
C CYS A 277 26.08 -18.23 28.98
N THR A 278 24.84 -18.75 28.95
CA THR A 278 24.59 -20.18 28.74
C THR A 278 24.82 -20.53 27.26
N SER A 279 25.17 -21.78 27.00
CA SER A 279 25.95 -22.24 25.84
C SER A 279 25.30 -22.16 24.44
N ASP A 280 24.06 -21.70 24.29
CA ASP A 280 23.30 -21.85 23.05
C ASP A 280 22.88 -20.51 22.43
N CYS A 281 23.83 -19.75 21.89
CA CYS A 281 23.56 -18.47 21.22
C CYS A 281 23.60 -18.65 19.69
N GLU A 282 22.46 -18.99 19.08
CA GLU A 282 22.28 -18.85 17.63
C GLU A 282 22.17 -17.38 17.23
N ALA A 283 22.87 -16.98 16.16
CA ALA A 283 23.07 -15.61 15.72
C ALA A 283 21.81 -14.97 15.11
N THR A 284 20.80 -14.70 15.93
CA THR A 284 19.68 -13.82 15.60
C THR A 284 19.49 -12.88 16.79
N ALA A 285 19.35 -11.58 16.55
CA ALA A 285 19.09 -10.61 17.62
C ALA A 285 17.79 -11.00 18.35
N LYS A 286 17.91 -11.64 19.51
CA LYS A 286 16.80 -11.97 20.39
C LYS A 286 16.84 -11.02 21.57
N ILE A 287 15.71 -10.37 21.85
CA ILE A 287 15.46 -9.71 23.12
C ILE A 287 15.05 -10.83 24.08
N LEU A 288 15.97 -11.24 24.97
CA LEU A 288 15.65 -12.22 26.01
C LEU A 288 15.19 -11.46 27.27
N ARG A 289 13.99 -11.77 27.75
CA ARG A 289 13.52 -11.33 29.07
C ARG A 289 14.13 -12.31 30.09
N LEU A 290 14.93 -11.81 31.04
CA LEU A 290 15.44 -12.63 32.14
C LEU A 290 14.28 -12.89 33.11
N GLU A 291 13.84 -14.14 33.22
CA GLU A 291 13.00 -14.57 34.34
C GLU A 291 13.86 -14.64 35.61
N GLN A 292 13.37 -14.02 36.69
CA GLN A 292 14.07 -13.92 37.97
C GLN A 292 14.32 -15.32 38.56
N ILE A 293 15.58 -15.64 38.86
CA ILE A 293 15.91 -16.70 39.82
C ILE A 293 15.85 -16.03 41.20
N ASN A 294 14.84 -16.39 41.99
CA ASN A 294 14.74 -15.97 43.39
C ASN A 294 15.81 -16.70 44.20
N ASP A 295 16.82 -15.97 44.67
CA ASP A 295 17.58 -16.34 45.86
C ASP A 295 17.20 -15.37 46.98
N GLU A 296 16.69 -15.93 48.08
CA GLU A 296 16.20 -15.23 49.26
C GLU A 296 17.36 -14.53 50.00
N SER A 297 17.34 -13.19 50.07
CA SER A 297 17.82 -12.44 51.25
C SER A 297 17.44 -10.96 51.18
N ASP A 298 16.66 -10.55 52.17
CA ASP A 298 16.26 -9.21 52.61
C ASP A 298 17.13 -8.01 52.21
N SER A 299 16.51 -7.01 51.59
CA SER A 299 16.48 -5.61 52.07
C SER A 299 15.59 -4.75 51.16
N ASP A 300 14.63 -4.05 51.77
CA ASP A 300 13.71 -3.11 51.12
C ASP A 300 14.45 -1.97 50.39
N ASP A 301 13.83 -1.50 49.30
CA ASP A 301 14.28 -0.51 48.30
C ASP A 301 15.12 -1.05 47.13
N ASP A 302 14.46 -1.56 46.08
CA ASP A 302 14.96 -1.43 44.70
C ASP A 302 13.79 -1.47 43.70
N GLN A 303 13.72 -0.45 42.85
CA GLN A 303 12.75 -0.35 41.76
C GLN A 303 13.06 -1.43 40.72
N ASP A 304 12.09 -2.32 40.46
CA ASP A 304 12.14 -3.31 39.39
C ASP A 304 12.42 -2.64 38.03
N GLY A 305 13.67 -2.75 37.56
CA GLY A 305 14.06 -2.41 36.19
C GLY A 305 14.18 -3.70 35.37
N ASP A 306 13.40 -3.82 34.28
CA ASP A 306 13.60 -4.91 33.32
C ASP A 306 15.03 -4.83 32.73
N VAL A 307 15.79 -5.92 32.81
CA VAL A 307 17.14 -6.04 32.23
C VAL A 307 17.06 -6.73 30.88
N TYR A 308 17.61 -6.09 29.83
CA TYR A 308 17.64 -6.59 28.46
C TYR A 308 19.06 -6.89 27.99
N LEU A 309 19.28 -8.08 27.43
CA LEU A 309 20.51 -8.48 26.75
C LEU A 309 20.35 -8.31 25.24
N ILE A 310 21.22 -7.52 24.60
CA ILE A 310 21.28 -7.37 23.14
C ILE A 310 22.56 -8.03 22.63
N CYS A 311 22.40 -9.07 21.81
CA CYS A 311 23.51 -9.79 21.18
C CYS A 311 23.64 -9.36 19.71
N VAL A 312 24.78 -8.77 19.32
CA VAL A 312 25.02 -8.30 17.94
C VAL A 312 26.12 -9.17 17.31
N PRO A 313 25.88 -9.82 16.14
CA PRO A 313 26.91 -10.59 15.46
C PRO A 313 27.95 -9.67 14.79
N LYS A 314 29.22 -10.07 14.84
CA LYS A 314 30.33 -9.37 14.18
C LYS A 314 30.42 -9.83 12.72
N PHE A 315 30.18 -8.93 11.76
CA PHE A 315 30.41 -9.23 10.35
C PHE A 315 31.92 -9.31 10.04
N ASP A 316 32.35 -10.35 9.31
CA ASP A 316 33.75 -10.48 8.86
C ASP A 316 34.05 -9.50 7.70
N MET A 317 34.54 -8.33 8.08
CA MET A 317 34.95 -7.27 7.16
C MET A 317 36.09 -7.68 6.22
N ASN A 318 36.87 -8.74 6.53
CA ASN A 318 37.92 -9.22 5.64
C ASN A 318 37.36 -9.99 4.44
N ALA A 319 36.22 -10.67 4.58
CA ALA A 319 35.55 -11.36 3.47
C ALA A 319 35.00 -10.36 2.44
N ILE A 320 34.39 -9.27 2.92
CA ILE A 320 33.83 -8.19 2.08
C ILE A 320 34.94 -7.46 1.31
N ASN A 321 36.06 -7.17 1.97
CA ASN A 321 37.20 -6.51 1.33
C ASN A 321 37.91 -7.40 0.28
N ARG A 322 37.92 -8.73 0.45
CA ARG A 322 38.40 -9.67 -0.58
C ARG A 322 37.49 -9.68 -1.81
N GLN A 323 36.18 -9.57 -1.63
CA GLN A 323 35.21 -9.49 -2.73
C GLN A 323 35.33 -8.17 -3.52
N LYS A 324 35.51 -7.03 -2.83
CA LYS A 324 35.73 -5.73 -3.47
C LYS A 324 37.01 -5.69 -4.30
N ARG A 325 38.11 -6.32 -3.83
CA ARG A 325 39.36 -6.43 -4.59
C ARG A 325 39.22 -7.30 -5.86
N LYS A 326 38.43 -8.39 -5.79
CA LYS A 326 38.13 -9.23 -6.96
C LYS A 326 37.26 -8.53 -8.02
N GLN A 327 36.36 -7.64 -7.62
CA GLN A 327 35.54 -6.86 -8.55
C GLN A 327 36.29 -5.71 -9.21
N GLN A 328 37.26 -5.09 -8.52
CA GLN A 328 38.09 -4.03 -9.11
C GLN A 328 39.13 -4.56 -10.13
N SER A 329 39.56 -5.82 -10.03
CA SER A 329 40.49 -6.44 -11.01
C SER A 329 39.85 -6.88 -12.34
N HIS A 330 38.56 -6.62 -12.58
CA HIS A 330 37.86 -6.99 -13.82
C HIS A 330 37.42 -5.79 -14.69
N ARG A 331 37.97 -4.58 -14.46
CA ARG A 331 37.71 -3.40 -15.31
C ARG A 331 38.78 -3.11 -16.38
N LEU A 332 39.65 -4.06 -16.70
CA LEU A 332 40.60 -3.94 -17.82
C LEU A 332 40.71 -5.27 -18.59
N SER A 333 39.77 -5.54 -19.50
CA SER A 333 39.96 -6.34 -20.72
C SER A 333 38.73 -6.22 -21.64
N SER A 334 38.99 -6.27 -22.95
CA SER A 334 38.08 -5.94 -24.05
C SER A 334 36.93 -6.95 -24.27
N PRO A 335 35.92 -6.65 -25.11
CA PRO A 335 34.69 -7.43 -25.20
C PRO A 335 34.80 -8.53 -26.27
N ARG A 336 35.08 -9.78 -25.87
CA ARG A 336 34.74 -10.99 -26.64
C ARG A 336 34.47 -12.17 -25.70
N ASP A 337 33.48 -12.97 -26.09
CA ASP A 337 33.13 -14.31 -25.60
C ASP A 337 32.38 -14.42 -24.26
N ILE A 338 31.05 -14.49 -24.37
CA ILE A 338 30.15 -15.04 -23.33
C ILE A 338 29.93 -16.52 -23.64
N PRO A 339 30.29 -17.46 -22.74
CA PRO A 339 29.65 -18.76 -22.68
C PRO A 339 28.65 -18.86 -21.53
N LYS A 340 27.57 -19.58 -21.85
CA LYS A 340 26.39 -19.92 -21.05
C LYS A 340 26.71 -20.85 -19.85
N ARG A 341 25.76 -20.88 -18.89
CA ARG A 341 25.38 -22.02 -17.97
C ARG A 341 26.34 -22.25 -16.77
N THR A 342 25.96 -22.59 -15.51
CA THR A 342 24.78 -23.22 -14.86
C THR A 342 24.82 -23.08 -13.31
N MET A 343 23.61 -23.10 -12.70
CA MET A 343 23.09 -23.46 -11.34
C MET A 343 23.96 -23.87 -10.12
N PHE A 344 23.43 -23.43 -8.95
CA PHE A 344 23.20 -24.07 -7.63
C PHE A 344 24.06 -25.26 -7.13
N TYR A 345 24.42 -25.19 -5.84
CA TYR A 345 24.43 -26.34 -4.92
C TYR A 345 23.81 -25.98 -3.57
N SER A 346 22.92 -26.87 -3.13
CA SER A 346 22.29 -27.03 -1.83
C SER A 346 23.24 -27.66 -0.79
N GLY A 347 22.84 -27.61 0.49
CA GLY A 347 23.45 -28.38 1.57
C GLY A 347 22.57 -28.38 2.82
N ASP A 348 21.78 -29.45 2.96
CA ASP A 348 20.83 -29.77 4.04
C ASP A 348 21.49 -30.26 5.36
N ALA A 349 20.61 -30.42 6.36
CA ALA A 349 20.68 -31.23 7.60
C ALA A 349 21.35 -30.55 8.81
N ILE A 350 20.72 -30.51 9.99
CA ILE A 350 20.55 -31.67 10.89
C ILE A 350 19.19 -31.65 11.61
N SER A 351 18.58 -32.84 11.70
CA SER A 351 17.49 -33.26 12.59
C SER A 351 18.00 -33.62 13.99
N TYR A 352 17.26 -33.26 15.05
CA TYR A 352 16.61 -34.17 16.01
C TYR A 352 15.59 -33.41 16.84
#